data_AF-A0A7C7GNS2-F1
#
_entry.id   AF-A0A7C7GNS2-F1
#
_cell.length_a   1.000
_cell.length_b   1.000
_cell.length_c   1.000
_cell.angle_alpha   90.00
_cell.angle_beta   90.00
_cell.angle_gamma   90.00
#
_symmetry.space_group_name_H-M   'P 1'
#
loop_
_entity.id
_entity.type
_entity.pdbx_description
1 polymer ?
#
loop_
_entity_poly.entity_id
_entity_poly.type
_entity_poly.pdbx_seq_one_letter_code
_entity_poly.pdbx_strand_id
1 'polypeptide(L)'
;MKNLIILLLLSLFTINTYAQLPKGDRILAWQVDMAQNNNYDSAYAYAQTGCMESVHLTFAWSSIEPSTGNFDASYISNVLDIADIYYPAYGTKVELQIPTMNTNVKVTPTDLVSTDFDDIIMINRFKTLLDTLFTHIPNVQLSALNIGNESDIYMGTDTIQYNQYKTFLDSIVPYAKQLYFNLHGTDLKVGTTFTYDGLVGASTSSLCQTVNNGLDIIALTYYPLNPDFTMESPSVVNSDFSSLVGIYSDTLQPIYFTECGYASSDSCNSSYALQAQFFQNVFTSWDTYYDNIKYLTLFKTTDWSQQEVNDLGIFYGITDIIFLEYLRTLGVRTWDNDGTNKPAYETILCELNARGWCSVNCIITGIDEKVNINTVRIYPNPTNGLINIATEKTIEKVKIYNSIGELSLISDKNTIVINELSNGIYYLSIQFETGEIERKKLMKQ
;
A
#
# COMPACT_ATOMS: atom_id res chain seq x y z
N MET A 1 9.38 46.99 -52.07
CA MET A 1 9.74 46.30 -50.82
C MET A 1 8.52 46.32 -49.90
N LYS A 2 7.85 45.17 -49.75
CA LYS A 2 6.73 45.00 -48.82
C LYS A 2 7.29 44.39 -47.54
N ASN A 3 7.29 45.13 -46.43
CA ASN A 3 7.66 44.59 -45.12
C ASN A 3 6.43 43.93 -44.50
N LEU A 4 6.51 42.62 -44.33
CA LEU A 4 5.53 41.79 -43.65
C LEU A 4 5.84 41.82 -42.15
N ILE A 5 4.89 42.30 -41.33
CA ILE A 5 4.97 42.24 -39.87
C ILE A 5 4.57 40.82 -39.46
N ILE A 6 5.49 40.08 -38.85
CA ILE A 6 5.21 38.80 -38.20
C ILE A 6 4.94 39.10 -36.72
N LEU A 7 3.70 38.92 -36.29
CA LEU A 7 3.30 39.00 -34.89
C LEU A 7 3.55 37.63 -34.24
N LEU A 8 4.54 37.55 -33.35
CA LEU A 8 4.83 36.33 -32.58
C LEU A 8 3.88 36.27 -31.37
N LEU A 9 2.91 35.35 -31.39
CA LEU A 9 2.11 35.02 -30.21
C LEU A 9 2.97 34.18 -29.25
N LEU A 10 3.44 34.79 -28.15
CA LEU A 10 3.98 34.04 -27.01
C LEU A 10 2.80 33.41 -26.26
N SER A 11 2.65 32.09 -26.38
CA SER A 11 1.88 31.30 -25.42
C SER A 11 2.68 31.20 -24.11
N LEU A 12 2.27 31.99 -23.12
CA LEU A 12 2.71 31.82 -21.73
C LEU A 12 2.16 30.50 -21.21
N PHE A 13 2.99 29.45 -21.20
CA PHE A 13 2.75 28.27 -20.38
C PHE A 13 2.98 28.67 -18.92
N THR A 14 1.90 28.85 -18.16
CA THR A 14 1.98 28.93 -16.71
C THR A 14 2.27 27.52 -16.19
N ILE A 15 3.52 27.27 -15.83
CA ILE A 15 3.88 26.11 -15.02
C ILE A 15 3.39 26.42 -13.61
N ASN A 16 2.22 25.91 -13.23
CA ASN A 16 1.77 25.93 -11.84
C ASN A 16 2.69 25.00 -11.05
N THR A 17 3.68 25.57 -10.39
CA THR A 17 4.44 24.86 -9.36
C THR A 17 3.61 24.93 -8.09
N TYR A 18 2.91 23.83 -7.76
CA TYR A 18 2.26 23.73 -6.44
C TYR A 18 3.36 23.65 -5.39
N ALA A 19 3.35 24.59 -4.46
CA ALA A 19 4.30 24.59 -3.35
C ALA A 19 3.99 23.40 -2.43
N GLN A 20 5.04 22.73 -1.97
CA GLN A 20 4.95 21.73 -0.92
C GLN A 20 4.25 22.31 0.32
N LEU A 21 3.25 21.60 0.85
CA LEU A 21 2.48 22.06 2.01
C LEU A 21 2.92 21.34 3.28
N PRO A 22 2.97 22.03 4.43
CA PRO A 22 3.23 21.38 5.71
C PRO A 22 2.14 20.36 6.05
N LYS A 23 2.40 19.44 6.99
CA LYS A 23 1.42 18.42 7.40
C LYS A 23 0.05 19.03 7.78
N GLY A 24 0.08 20.11 8.57
CA GLY A 24 -1.09 20.74 9.19
C GLY A 24 -2.00 19.75 9.91
N ASP A 25 -3.30 19.71 9.56
CA ASP A 25 -4.30 18.84 10.17
C ASP A 25 -4.43 17.43 9.55
N ARG A 26 -3.59 17.12 8.54
CA ARG A 26 -3.52 15.79 7.94
C ARG A 26 -2.93 14.78 8.91
N ILE A 27 -3.41 13.54 8.83
CA ILE A 27 -2.95 12.41 9.64
C ILE A 27 -2.29 11.39 8.73
N LEU A 28 -1.06 10.99 9.07
CA LEU A 28 -0.37 9.86 8.46
C LEU A 28 -0.60 8.59 9.28
N ALA A 29 -1.03 7.54 8.60
CA ALA A 29 -1.17 6.23 9.17
C ALA A 29 -0.32 5.18 8.46
N TRP A 30 -0.10 4.07 9.14
CA TRP A 30 0.55 2.89 8.59
C TRP A 30 -0.27 1.65 8.89
N GLN A 31 -0.27 0.70 7.97
CA GLN A 31 -0.47 -0.69 8.36
C GLN A 31 0.86 -1.30 8.80
N VAL A 32 0.88 -1.78 10.04
CA VAL A 32 2.06 -2.37 10.67
C VAL A 32 2.05 -3.88 10.49
N ASP A 33 3.12 -4.41 9.91
CA ASP A 33 3.26 -5.81 9.50
C ASP A 33 4.61 -6.36 9.94
N MET A 34 4.60 -7.57 10.47
CA MET A 34 5.81 -8.24 10.93
C MET A 34 6.64 -8.75 9.75
N ALA A 35 7.96 -8.66 9.89
CA ALA A 35 8.88 -9.43 9.06
C ALA A 35 8.92 -10.89 9.55
N GLN A 36 9.71 -11.73 8.89
CA GLN A 36 9.89 -13.14 9.24
C GLN A 36 10.34 -13.35 10.70
N ASN A 37 10.96 -12.36 11.33
CA ASN A 37 11.33 -12.38 12.75
C ASN A 37 10.13 -12.43 13.72
N ASN A 38 8.90 -12.22 13.24
CA ASN A 38 7.67 -12.28 14.02
C ASN A 38 7.67 -11.36 15.25
N ASN A 39 8.29 -10.17 15.12
CA ASN A 39 8.42 -9.20 16.19
C ASN A 39 7.57 -7.95 15.90
N TYR A 40 6.37 -7.90 16.50
CA TYR A 40 5.45 -6.77 16.33
C TYR A 40 6.01 -5.46 16.89
N ASP A 41 6.68 -5.48 18.05
CA ASP A 41 7.30 -4.27 18.63
C ASP A 41 8.33 -3.65 17.69
N SER A 42 9.13 -4.48 17.03
CA SER A 42 10.10 -4.02 16.04
C SER A 42 9.41 -3.46 14.79
N ALA A 43 8.32 -4.06 14.33
CA ALA A 43 7.55 -3.56 13.20
C ALA A 43 6.84 -2.24 13.53
N TYR A 44 6.31 -2.13 14.74
CA TYR A 44 5.65 -0.93 15.24
C TYR A 44 6.64 0.23 15.41
N ALA A 45 7.81 -0.01 16.01
CA ALA A 45 8.89 0.97 16.11
C ALA A 45 9.40 1.43 14.73
N TYR A 46 9.41 0.53 13.74
CA TYR A 46 9.73 0.85 12.35
C TYR A 46 8.72 1.86 11.75
N ALA A 47 7.42 1.66 11.97
CA ALA A 47 6.39 2.61 11.55
C ALA A 47 6.44 3.93 12.34
N GLN A 48 6.73 3.89 13.64
CA GLN A 48 6.94 5.12 14.44
C GLN A 48 8.11 5.96 13.94
N THR A 49 9.20 5.31 13.52
CA THR A 49 10.33 5.99 12.86
C THR A 49 9.88 6.66 11.54
N GLY A 50 8.90 6.08 10.86
CA GLY A 50 8.19 6.66 9.71
C GLY A 50 7.09 7.66 10.06
N CYS A 51 7.21 8.37 11.19
CA CYS A 51 6.27 9.38 11.68
C CYS A 51 4.80 8.92 11.78
N MET A 52 4.53 7.64 12.06
CA MET A 52 3.17 7.15 12.25
C MET A 52 2.43 7.92 13.36
N GLU A 53 1.25 8.45 13.04
CA GLU A 53 0.35 9.13 14.00
C GLU A 53 -0.87 8.26 14.35
N SER A 54 -1.23 7.35 13.45
CA SER A 54 -2.36 6.42 13.59
C SER A 54 -1.98 5.07 12.96
N VAL A 55 -2.55 3.97 13.46
CA VAL A 55 -2.37 2.64 12.87
C VAL A 55 -3.68 2.21 12.20
N HIS A 56 -3.57 1.56 11.04
CA HIS A 56 -4.70 0.87 10.41
C HIS A 56 -4.79 -0.56 10.95
N LEU A 57 -5.96 -0.93 11.48
CA LEU A 57 -6.27 -2.29 11.92
C LEU A 57 -7.53 -2.79 11.23
N THR A 58 -7.51 -4.04 10.80
CA THR A 58 -8.65 -4.70 10.17
C THR A 58 -9.04 -5.94 10.96
N PHE A 59 -10.25 -5.94 11.52
CA PHE A 59 -10.79 -7.06 12.29
C PHE A 59 -12.11 -7.51 11.66
N ALA A 60 -12.05 -8.55 10.83
CA ALA A 60 -13.24 -9.09 10.16
C ALA A 60 -14.29 -9.55 11.19
N TRP A 61 -15.56 -9.25 10.94
CA TRP A 61 -16.65 -9.60 11.86
C TRP A 61 -16.67 -11.10 12.15
N SER A 62 -16.54 -11.95 11.13
CA SER A 62 -16.46 -13.41 11.30
C SER A 62 -15.31 -13.91 12.16
N SER A 63 -14.24 -13.12 12.37
CA SER A 63 -13.14 -13.48 13.26
C SER A 63 -13.46 -13.18 14.72
N ILE A 64 -14.23 -12.11 14.98
CA ILE A 64 -14.67 -11.73 16.32
C ILE A 64 -15.88 -12.59 16.75
N GLU A 65 -16.80 -12.85 15.82
CA GLU A 65 -18.03 -13.62 16.03
C GLU A 65 -18.19 -14.69 14.92
N PRO A 66 -17.55 -15.87 15.04
CA PRO A 66 -17.57 -16.89 13.98
C PRO A 66 -18.94 -17.54 13.74
N SER A 67 -19.81 -17.57 14.74
CA SER A 67 -21.13 -18.23 14.67
C SER A 67 -22.15 -17.52 15.55
N THR A 68 -23.44 -17.86 15.40
CA THR A 68 -24.59 -17.24 16.08
C THR A 68 -24.35 -16.87 17.54
N GLY A 69 -24.08 -15.58 17.82
CA GLY A 69 -23.92 -15.03 19.17
C GLY A 69 -22.70 -15.54 19.93
N ASN A 70 -21.79 -16.26 19.27
CA ASN A 70 -20.59 -16.83 19.88
C ASN A 70 -19.38 -15.98 19.52
N PHE A 71 -18.88 -15.22 20.48
CA PHE A 71 -17.69 -14.41 20.33
C PHE A 71 -16.44 -15.23 20.65
N ASP A 72 -15.43 -15.15 19.77
CA ASP A 72 -14.20 -15.92 19.93
C ASP A 72 -13.37 -15.36 21.09
N ALA A 73 -13.31 -16.12 22.20
CA ALA A 73 -12.59 -15.72 23.40
C ALA A 73 -11.07 -15.57 23.17
N SER A 74 -10.50 -16.35 22.25
CA SER A 74 -9.09 -16.23 21.88
C SER A 74 -8.85 -14.96 21.07
N TYR A 75 -9.74 -14.61 20.15
CA TYR A 75 -9.66 -13.37 19.39
C TYR A 75 -9.80 -12.15 20.32
N ILE A 76 -10.78 -12.19 21.21
CA ILE A 76 -10.97 -11.14 22.22
C ILE A 76 -9.69 -10.95 23.05
N SER A 77 -9.19 -12.01 23.69
CA SER A 77 -8.07 -11.90 24.63
C SER A 77 -6.71 -11.65 23.97
N ASN A 78 -6.49 -12.15 22.76
CA ASN A 78 -5.19 -12.03 22.07
C ASN A 78 -5.14 -10.93 21.01
N VAL A 79 -6.26 -10.30 20.67
CA VAL A 79 -6.30 -9.22 19.67
C VAL A 79 -6.91 -7.95 20.26
N LEU A 80 -8.16 -8.01 20.73
CA LEU A 80 -8.87 -6.82 21.20
C LEU A 80 -8.30 -6.30 22.54
N ASP A 81 -8.22 -7.17 23.55
CA ASP A 81 -7.70 -6.78 24.86
C ASP A 81 -6.22 -6.35 24.78
N ILE A 82 -5.44 -6.94 23.87
CA ILE A 82 -4.06 -6.52 23.62
C ILE A 82 -4.02 -5.15 22.95
N ALA A 83 -4.87 -4.89 21.95
CA ALA A 83 -4.96 -3.58 21.30
C ALA A 83 -5.31 -2.47 22.31
N ASP A 84 -6.21 -2.76 23.27
CA ASP A 84 -6.60 -1.82 24.33
C ASP A 84 -5.48 -1.43 25.28
N ILE A 85 -4.52 -2.34 25.48
CA ILE A 85 -3.34 -2.05 26.30
C ILE A 85 -2.27 -1.37 25.44
N TYR A 86 -2.02 -1.91 24.25
CA TYR A 86 -0.85 -1.58 23.44
C TYR A 86 -0.92 -0.17 22.87
N TYR A 87 -1.94 0.16 22.08
CA TYR A 87 -1.97 1.45 21.38
C TYR A 87 -2.14 2.64 22.31
N PRO A 88 -2.96 2.58 23.38
CA PRO A 88 -3.02 3.65 24.38
C PRO A 88 -1.71 3.86 25.13
N ALA A 89 -0.93 2.81 25.40
CA ALA A 89 0.38 2.93 26.05
C ALA A 89 1.39 3.76 25.22
N TYR A 90 1.25 3.74 23.89
CA TYR A 90 2.03 4.57 22.97
C TYR A 90 1.32 5.84 22.51
N GLY A 91 0.13 6.13 23.03
CA GLY A 91 -0.69 7.28 22.62
C GLY A 91 -1.05 7.29 21.14
N THR A 92 -1.07 6.12 20.49
CA THR A 92 -1.35 5.99 19.06
C THR A 92 -2.82 5.75 18.83
N LYS A 93 -3.40 6.52 17.90
CA LYS A 93 -4.79 6.33 17.50
C LYS A 93 -4.91 5.15 16.54
N VAL A 94 -6.11 4.63 16.43
CA VAL A 94 -6.43 3.51 15.53
C VAL A 94 -7.47 3.97 14.52
N GLU A 95 -7.21 3.79 13.24
CA GLU A 95 -8.30 3.68 12.27
C GLU A 95 -8.67 2.21 12.16
N LEU A 96 -9.89 1.92 12.63
CA LEU A 96 -10.36 0.56 12.78
C LEU A 96 -11.32 0.23 11.66
N GLN A 97 -10.95 -0.75 10.86
CA GLN A 97 -11.82 -1.34 9.86
C GLN A 97 -12.43 -2.63 10.40
N ILE A 98 -13.75 -2.75 10.30
CA ILE A 98 -14.51 -3.96 10.60
C ILE A 98 -15.15 -4.45 9.29
N PRO A 99 -14.45 -5.29 8.52
CA PRO A 99 -15.02 -5.93 7.34
C PRO A 99 -16.30 -6.71 7.68
N THR A 100 -17.41 -6.33 7.06
CA THR A 100 -18.65 -7.12 6.94
C THR A 100 -18.65 -7.91 5.61
N MET A 101 -17.95 -7.37 4.63
CA MET A 101 -17.40 -8.02 3.44
C MET A 101 -15.94 -7.58 3.28
N ASN A 102 -15.16 -8.41 2.60
CA ASN A 102 -13.76 -8.17 2.27
C ASN A 102 -13.55 -8.53 0.80
N THR A 103 -13.46 -7.50 -0.05
CA THR A 103 -13.36 -7.65 -1.51
C THR A 103 -14.56 -8.44 -2.06
N ASN A 104 -14.38 -9.68 -2.51
CA ASN A 104 -15.45 -10.51 -3.08
C ASN A 104 -16.05 -11.51 -2.07
N VAL A 105 -15.64 -11.49 -0.81
CA VAL A 105 -16.09 -12.44 0.22
C VAL A 105 -16.90 -11.72 1.29
N LYS A 106 -18.08 -12.23 1.61
CA LYS A 106 -18.84 -11.78 2.79
C LYS A 106 -18.27 -12.43 4.05
N VAL A 107 -17.83 -11.61 5.00
CA VAL A 107 -17.10 -12.06 6.21
C VAL A 107 -17.91 -11.78 7.48
N THR A 108 -19.16 -12.24 7.47
CA THR A 108 -20.09 -12.22 8.60
C THR A 108 -20.04 -13.55 9.38
N PRO A 109 -20.65 -13.63 10.59
CA PRO A 109 -20.91 -14.91 11.24
C PRO A 109 -21.53 -15.92 10.27
N THR A 110 -21.16 -17.20 10.39
CA THR A 110 -21.55 -18.25 9.43
C THR A 110 -23.05 -18.36 9.18
N ASP A 111 -23.90 -18.03 10.16
CA ASP A 111 -25.36 -18.03 10.05
C ASP A 111 -25.92 -16.82 9.28
N LEU A 112 -25.14 -15.75 9.13
CA LEU A 112 -25.54 -14.49 8.50
C LEU A 112 -25.02 -14.35 7.06
N VAL A 113 -24.28 -15.32 6.53
CA VAL A 113 -23.70 -15.24 5.17
C VAL A 113 -24.80 -15.02 4.13
N SER A 114 -25.90 -15.76 4.21
CA SER A 114 -27.05 -15.62 3.31
C SER A 114 -28.08 -14.57 3.74
N THR A 115 -27.84 -13.84 4.83
CA THR A 115 -28.79 -12.84 5.35
C THR A 115 -28.54 -11.49 4.71
N ASP A 116 -29.57 -10.84 4.21
CA ASP A 116 -29.46 -9.51 3.61
C ASP A 116 -28.99 -8.46 4.63
N PHE A 117 -28.32 -7.41 4.15
CA PHE A 117 -27.72 -6.42 5.06
C PHE A 117 -28.76 -5.64 5.87
N ASP A 118 -29.92 -5.34 5.27
CA ASP A 118 -31.02 -4.63 5.90
C ASP A 118 -31.94 -5.51 6.76
N ASP A 119 -31.66 -6.82 6.85
CA ASP A 119 -32.38 -7.69 7.76
C ASP A 119 -32.15 -7.27 9.22
N ILE A 120 -33.22 -7.28 10.01
CA ILE A 120 -33.18 -6.85 11.41
C ILE A 120 -32.23 -7.71 12.26
N ILE A 121 -32.04 -8.99 11.91
CA ILE A 121 -31.10 -9.89 12.58
C ILE A 121 -29.67 -9.44 12.27
N MET A 122 -29.34 -9.13 11.02
CA MET A 122 -28.02 -8.61 10.62
C MET A 122 -27.68 -7.34 11.40
N ILE A 123 -28.59 -6.36 11.37
CA ILE A 123 -28.43 -5.08 12.05
C ILE A 123 -28.22 -5.26 13.56
N ASN A 124 -29.07 -6.04 14.22
CA ASN A 124 -28.99 -6.22 15.66
C ASN A 124 -27.72 -6.99 16.06
N ARG A 125 -27.30 -7.97 15.27
CA ARG A 125 -26.07 -8.72 15.53
C ARG A 125 -24.83 -7.85 15.38
N PHE A 126 -24.80 -6.95 14.41
CA PHE A 126 -23.70 -5.99 14.30
C PHE A 126 -23.68 -4.99 15.47
N LYS A 127 -24.84 -4.59 15.99
CA LYS A 127 -24.89 -3.77 17.23
C LYS A 127 -24.30 -4.52 18.43
N THR A 128 -24.62 -5.80 18.59
CA THR A 128 -23.99 -6.65 19.63
C THR A 128 -22.47 -6.80 19.42
N LEU A 129 -22.01 -6.89 18.17
CA LEU A 129 -20.58 -6.84 17.85
C LEU A 129 -19.95 -5.53 18.34
N LEU A 130 -20.56 -4.38 18.06
CA LEU A 130 -20.07 -3.08 18.51
C LEU A 130 -20.04 -2.96 20.04
N ASP A 131 -21.06 -3.50 20.74
CA ASP A 131 -21.08 -3.55 22.20
C ASP A 131 -19.89 -4.35 22.73
N THR A 132 -19.63 -5.51 22.14
CA THR A 132 -18.52 -6.39 22.53
C THR A 132 -17.18 -5.73 22.23
N LEU A 133 -17.01 -5.20 21.02
CA LEU A 133 -15.82 -4.50 20.59
C LEU A 133 -15.47 -3.37 21.57
N PHE A 134 -16.39 -2.42 21.80
CA PHE A 134 -16.13 -1.27 22.66
C PHE A 134 -16.02 -1.61 24.15
N THR A 135 -16.52 -2.76 24.58
CA THR A 135 -16.26 -3.30 25.93
C THR A 135 -14.81 -3.77 26.08
N HIS A 136 -14.21 -4.30 25.00
CA HIS A 136 -12.86 -4.87 24.99
C HIS A 136 -11.78 -3.90 24.50
N ILE A 137 -12.15 -2.79 23.87
CA ILE A 137 -11.23 -1.69 23.51
C ILE A 137 -11.67 -0.32 24.07
N PRO A 138 -12.05 -0.18 25.36
CA PRO A 138 -12.59 1.06 25.91
C PRO A 138 -11.58 2.21 26.00
N ASN A 139 -10.28 1.95 25.91
CA ASN A 139 -9.21 2.93 26.01
C ASN A 139 -8.61 3.29 24.64
N VAL A 140 -8.91 2.52 23.59
CA VAL A 140 -8.43 2.80 22.23
C VAL A 140 -9.10 4.05 21.68
N GLN A 141 -8.30 5.07 21.37
CA GLN A 141 -8.79 6.24 20.66
C GLN A 141 -8.86 5.97 19.16
N LEU A 142 -10.05 6.07 18.58
CA LEU A 142 -10.25 5.89 17.15
C LEU A 142 -10.04 7.20 16.38
N SER A 143 -9.28 7.13 15.29
CA SER A 143 -9.23 8.14 14.23
C SER A 143 -10.48 8.08 13.36
N ALA A 144 -10.93 6.85 13.05
CA ALA A 144 -12.19 6.56 12.38
C ALA A 144 -12.57 5.08 12.60
N LEU A 145 -13.85 4.77 12.37
CA LEU A 145 -14.37 3.42 12.25
C LEU A 145 -14.86 3.21 10.82
N ASN A 146 -14.26 2.30 10.07
CA ASN A 146 -14.73 1.88 8.76
C ASN A 146 -15.48 0.55 8.86
N ILE A 147 -16.69 0.49 8.29
CA ILE A 147 -17.53 -0.71 8.32
C ILE A 147 -17.60 -1.25 6.91
N GLY A 148 -17.08 -2.47 6.69
CA GLY A 148 -16.87 -3.05 5.36
C GLY A 148 -15.46 -2.80 4.81
N ASN A 149 -15.04 -3.62 3.86
CA ASN A 149 -13.83 -3.44 3.07
C ASN A 149 -14.08 -3.78 1.60
N GLU A 150 -13.76 -2.84 0.71
CA GLU A 150 -13.94 -2.96 -0.75
C GLU A 150 -15.34 -3.44 -1.14
N SER A 151 -16.36 -2.86 -0.49
CA SER A 151 -17.74 -3.31 -0.54
C SER A 151 -18.34 -3.27 -1.97
N ASP A 152 -17.80 -2.42 -2.83
CA ASP A 152 -18.15 -2.29 -4.24
C ASP A 152 -17.77 -3.53 -5.06
N ILE A 153 -16.68 -4.22 -4.71
CA ILE A 153 -16.26 -5.44 -5.40
C ILE A 153 -17.25 -6.57 -5.11
N TYR A 154 -17.73 -6.68 -3.87
CA TYR A 154 -18.75 -7.65 -3.48
C TYR A 154 -20.10 -7.36 -4.16
N MET A 155 -20.56 -6.11 -4.09
CA MET A 155 -21.89 -5.73 -4.57
C MET A 155 -21.95 -5.53 -6.10
N GLY A 156 -20.81 -5.28 -6.76
CA GLY A 156 -20.73 -4.99 -8.18
C GLY A 156 -21.63 -3.82 -8.57
N THR A 157 -22.58 -4.07 -9.47
CA THR A 157 -23.60 -3.09 -9.92
C THR A 157 -24.99 -3.40 -9.37
N ASP A 158 -25.11 -4.22 -8.34
CA ASP A 158 -26.41 -4.63 -7.78
C ASP A 158 -26.99 -3.54 -6.88
N THR A 159 -27.84 -2.68 -7.47
CA THR A 159 -28.51 -1.59 -6.76
C THR A 159 -29.28 -2.03 -5.52
N ILE A 160 -29.79 -3.27 -5.47
CA ILE A 160 -30.52 -3.76 -4.29
C ILE A 160 -29.54 -3.88 -3.12
N GLN A 161 -28.39 -4.51 -3.32
CA GLN A 161 -27.40 -4.69 -2.26
C GLN A 161 -26.86 -3.35 -1.73
N TYR A 162 -26.62 -2.35 -2.59
CA TYR A 162 -26.22 -1.00 -2.12
C TYR A 162 -27.30 -0.36 -1.25
N ASN A 163 -28.58 -0.50 -1.60
CA ASN A 163 -29.68 0.04 -0.80
C ASN A 163 -29.84 -0.69 0.55
N GLN A 164 -29.65 -2.02 0.55
CA GLN A 164 -29.66 -2.82 1.77
C GLN A 164 -28.50 -2.42 2.68
N TYR A 165 -27.31 -2.26 2.12
CA TYR A 165 -26.12 -1.86 2.87
C TYR A 165 -26.22 -0.44 3.40
N LYS A 166 -26.81 0.49 2.63
CA LYS A 166 -27.14 1.84 3.11
C LYS A 166 -28.08 1.79 4.31
N THR A 167 -29.14 0.99 4.25
CA THR A 167 -30.10 0.83 5.36
C THR A 167 -29.43 0.24 6.60
N PHE A 168 -28.53 -0.72 6.41
CA PHE A 168 -27.69 -1.28 7.47
C PHE A 168 -26.83 -0.19 8.13
N LEU A 169 -26.05 0.56 7.35
CA LEU A 169 -25.21 1.65 7.86
C LEU A 169 -26.02 2.73 8.59
N ASP A 170 -27.17 3.14 8.05
CA ASP A 170 -28.05 4.15 8.67
C ASP A 170 -28.57 3.73 10.04
N SER A 171 -28.70 2.42 10.29
CA SER A 171 -29.14 1.89 11.57
C SER A 171 -28.01 1.76 12.59
N ILE A 172 -26.78 1.45 12.15
CA ILE A 172 -25.64 1.17 13.04
C ILE A 172 -24.78 2.40 13.32
N VAL A 173 -24.66 3.35 12.38
CA VAL A 173 -23.77 4.50 12.53
C VAL A 173 -24.15 5.37 13.73
N PRO A 174 -25.43 5.75 13.94
CA PRO A 174 -25.82 6.48 15.14
C PRO A 174 -25.54 5.71 16.44
N TYR A 175 -25.68 4.37 16.40
CA TYR A 175 -25.42 3.50 17.54
C TYR A 175 -23.92 3.47 17.89
N ALA A 176 -23.06 3.23 16.90
CA ALA A 176 -21.61 3.23 17.06
C ALA A 176 -21.11 4.59 17.62
N LYS A 177 -21.60 5.69 17.06
CA LYS A 177 -21.28 7.05 17.52
C LYS A 177 -21.67 7.27 18.98
N GLN A 178 -22.87 6.84 19.38
CA GLN A 178 -23.34 6.98 20.76
C GLN A 178 -22.51 6.16 21.74
N LEU A 179 -22.16 4.91 21.41
CA LEU A 179 -21.30 4.07 22.24
C LEU A 179 -19.93 4.72 22.43
N TYR A 180 -19.30 5.14 21.34
CA TYR A 180 -17.99 5.77 21.38
C TYR A 180 -18.01 7.10 22.15
N PHE A 181 -19.03 7.94 21.94
CA PHE A 181 -19.20 9.19 22.68
C PHE A 181 -19.35 8.94 24.19
N ASN A 182 -20.08 7.90 24.59
CA ASN A 182 -20.24 7.57 26.01
C ASN A 182 -18.91 7.16 26.66
N LEU A 183 -18.01 6.52 25.91
CA LEU A 183 -16.71 6.08 26.40
C LEU A 183 -15.66 7.20 26.40
N HIS A 184 -15.61 8.00 25.34
CA HIS A 184 -14.50 8.94 25.10
C HIS A 184 -14.90 10.42 25.19
N GLY A 185 -16.19 10.74 25.19
CA GLY A 185 -16.69 12.12 25.19
C GLY A 185 -16.41 12.91 23.91
N THR A 186 -16.10 12.20 22.81
CA THR A 186 -15.77 12.79 21.50
C THR A 186 -16.55 12.11 20.39
N ASP A 187 -16.83 12.85 19.32
CA ASP A 187 -17.53 12.30 18.14
C ASP A 187 -16.65 11.29 17.40
N LEU A 188 -17.26 10.17 16.99
CA LEU A 188 -16.63 9.17 16.13
C LEU A 188 -16.87 9.50 14.66
N LYS A 189 -15.80 9.45 13.85
CA LYS A 189 -15.90 9.47 12.38
C LYS A 189 -16.18 8.06 11.88
N VAL A 190 -17.23 7.89 11.08
CA VAL A 190 -17.62 6.58 10.53
C VAL A 190 -17.69 6.63 9.00
N GLY A 191 -17.15 5.60 8.35
CA GLY A 191 -17.16 5.40 6.91
C GLY A 191 -17.40 3.95 6.50
N THR A 192 -17.36 3.70 5.20
CA THR A 192 -17.25 2.37 4.59
C THR A 192 -16.19 2.44 3.51
N THR A 193 -15.33 1.42 3.42
CA THR A 193 -14.26 1.41 2.42
C THR A 193 -14.79 0.87 1.09
N PHE A 194 -14.57 1.65 0.03
CA PHE A 194 -14.74 1.24 -1.36
C PHE A 194 -13.39 1.25 -2.08
N THR A 195 -13.23 0.55 -3.20
CA THR A 195 -12.06 0.75 -4.05
C THR A 195 -12.12 2.12 -4.73
N TYR A 196 -10.97 2.69 -5.08
CA TYR A 196 -10.90 3.87 -5.95
C TYR A 196 -11.74 3.69 -7.24
N ASP A 197 -11.60 2.53 -7.91
CA ASP A 197 -12.33 2.22 -9.14
C ASP A 197 -13.84 2.17 -8.92
N GLY A 198 -14.30 1.63 -7.78
CA GLY A 198 -15.70 1.66 -7.39
C GLY A 198 -16.23 3.09 -7.27
N LEU A 199 -15.47 3.98 -6.64
CA LEU A 199 -15.83 5.37 -6.38
C LEU A 199 -15.88 6.23 -7.65
N VAL A 200 -15.01 5.99 -8.63
CA VAL A 200 -14.92 6.80 -9.87
C VAL A 200 -15.55 6.12 -11.09
N GLY A 201 -15.82 4.82 -11.01
CA GLY A 201 -16.31 4.00 -12.11
C GLY A 201 -17.70 4.43 -12.61
N ALA A 202 -17.86 4.48 -13.93
CA ALA A 202 -19.10 4.98 -14.55
C ALA A 202 -20.36 4.20 -14.14
N SER A 203 -20.24 2.92 -13.81
CA SER A 203 -21.35 2.05 -13.41
C SER A 203 -21.59 1.98 -11.90
N THR A 204 -20.62 2.39 -11.08
CA THR A 204 -20.61 2.17 -9.62
C THR A 204 -20.57 3.46 -8.83
N SER A 205 -20.06 4.55 -9.40
CA SER A 205 -19.84 5.82 -8.69
C SER A 205 -21.11 6.36 -8.02
N SER A 206 -22.23 6.37 -8.75
CA SER A 206 -23.52 6.82 -8.19
C SER A 206 -24.10 5.89 -7.11
N LEU A 207 -23.81 4.59 -7.19
CA LEU A 207 -24.18 3.60 -6.18
C LEU A 207 -23.35 3.80 -4.91
N CYS A 208 -22.04 4.01 -5.04
CA CYS A 208 -21.16 4.32 -3.93
C CYS A 208 -21.54 5.64 -3.25
N GLN A 209 -21.84 6.69 -4.03
CA GLN A 209 -22.34 7.96 -3.51
C GLN A 209 -23.64 7.82 -2.70
N THR A 210 -24.52 6.90 -3.10
CA THR A 210 -25.76 6.60 -2.35
C THR A 210 -25.45 6.08 -0.95
N VAL A 211 -24.44 5.21 -0.83
CA VAL A 211 -24.02 4.65 0.46
C VAL A 211 -23.24 5.67 1.29
N ASN A 212 -22.34 6.43 0.65
CA ASN A 212 -21.53 7.46 1.29
C ASN A 212 -22.36 8.62 1.87
N ASN A 213 -23.56 8.86 1.34
CA ASN A 213 -24.44 9.91 1.83
C ASN A 213 -24.86 9.65 3.30
N GLY A 214 -24.45 10.53 4.21
CA GLY A 214 -24.74 10.44 5.65
C GLY A 214 -23.62 9.83 6.48
N LEU A 215 -22.51 9.41 5.85
CA LEU A 215 -21.27 9.03 6.53
C LEU A 215 -20.38 10.26 6.79
N ASP A 216 -19.42 10.17 7.70
CA ASP A 216 -18.56 11.31 8.04
C ASP A 216 -17.34 11.45 7.12
N ILE A 217 -16.94 10.37 6.46
CA ILE A 217 -15.74 10.29 5.63
C ILE A 217 -16.02 9.48 4.37
N ILE A 218 -15.24 9.75 3.32
CA ILE A 218 -15.15 8.92 2.12
C ILE A 218 -13.90 8.05 2.27
N ALA A 219 -14.08 6.77 2.58
CA ALA A 219 -12.98 5.84 2.80
C ALA A 219 -12.69 5.00 1.55
N LEU A 220 -11.40 4.84 1.21
CA LEU A 220 -11.01 4.04 0.04
C LEU A 220 -9.71 3.26 0.16
N THR A 221 -9.64 2.16 -0.60
CA THR A 221 -8.37 1.53 -1.01
C THR A 221 -7.92 2.09 -2.37
N TYR A 222 -6.62 2.33 -2.53
CA TYR A 222 -6.04 2.83 -3.77
C TYR A 222 -4.78 2.06 -4.16
N TYR A 223 -4.91 1.37 -5.28
CA TYR A 223 -3.87 0.66 -6.00
C TYR A 223 -4.09 0.93 -7.49
N PRO A 224 -3.22 1.67 -8.18
CA PRO A 224 -3.41 2.00 -9.59
C PRO A 224 -3.12 0.76 -10.45
N LEU A 225 -4.13 -0.09 -10.64
CA LEU A 225 -4.05 -1.39 -11.27
C LEU A 225 -4.61 -1.34 -12.70
N ASN A 226 -3.87 -1.94 -13.64
CA ASN A 226 -4.44 -2.37 -14.90
C ASN A 226 -5.42 -3.54 -14.67
N PRO A 227 -6.33 -3.82 -15.63
CA PRO A 227 -7.26 -4.94 -15.54
C PRO A 227 -6.63 -6.34 -15.40
N ASP A 228 -5.32 -6.47 -15.65
CA ASP A 228 -4.55 -7.72 -15.50
C ASP A 228 -3.74 -7.78 -14.18
N PHE A 229 -4.08 -6.91 -13.21
CA PHE A 229 -3.41 -6.76 -11.91
C PHE A 229 -1.95 -6.25 -11.97
N THR A 230 -1.44 -5.89 -13.15
CA THR A 230 -0.18 -5.15 -13.22
C THR A 230 -0.39 -3.71 -12.79
N MET A 231 0.68 -3.04 -12.38
CA MET A 231 0.63 -1.64 -11.97
C MET A 231 0.57 -0.71 -13.19
N GLU A 232 -0.27 0.31 -13.10
CA GLU A 232 -0.19 1.48 -13.96
C GLU A 232 1.06 2.32 -13.63
N SER A 233 1.47 3.19 -14.56
CA SER A 233 2.57 4.12 -14.33
C SER A 233 2.26 5.03 -13.13
N PRO A 234 3.20 5.27 -12.19
CA PRO A 234 2.98 6.18 -11.05
C PRO A 234 2.52 7.60 -11.42
N SER A 235 2.68 8.01 -12.68
CA SER A 235 2.19 9.29 -13.19
C SER A 235 0.66 9.47 -13.11
N VAL A 236 -0.12 8.39 -12.97
CA VAL A 236 -1.60 8.47 -12.92
C VAL A 236 -2.13 9.05 -11.60
N VAL A 237 -1.33 9.01 -10.53
CA VAL A 237 -1.75 9.41 -9.17
C VAL A 237 -2.40 10.80 -9.13
N ASN A 238 -1.86 11.78 -9.86
CA ASN A 238 -2.42 13.13 -9.84
C ASN A 238 -3.79 13.22 -10.52
N SER A 239 -3.95 12.55 -11.68
CA SER A 239 -5.25 12.50 -12.38
C SER A 239 -6.27 11.70 -11.59
N ASP A 240 -5.83 10.66 -10.87
CA ASP A 240 -6.73 9.84 -10.08
C ASP A 240 -7.27 10.61 -8.87
N PHE A 241 -6.38 11.26 -8.13
CA PHE A 241 -6.76 12.10 -7.00
C PHE A 241 -7.66 13.26 -7.46
N SER A 242 -7.36 13.86 -8.63
CA SER A 242 -8.21 14.87 -9.26
C SER A 242 -9.63 14.37 -9.54
N SER A 243 -9.74 13.17 -10.11
CA SER A 243 -11.01 12.55 -10.47
C SER A 243 -11.83 12.24 -9.23
N LEU A 244 -11.19 11.67 -8.21
CA LEU A 244 -11.82 11.37 -6.93
C LEU A 244 -12.34 12.65 -6.25
N VAL A 245 -11.51 13.68 -6.13
CA VAL A 245 -11.88 14.96 -5.50
C VAL A 245 -12.94 15.71 -6.32
N GLY A 246 -12.92 15.57 -7.65
CA GLY A 246 -13.96 16.12 -8.52
C GLY A 246 -15.35 15.56 -8.23
N ILE A 247 -15.43 14.29 -7.79
CA ILE A 247 -16.67 13.61 -7.40
C ILE A 247 -17.01 13.89 -5.93
N TYR A 248 -16.00 13.84 -5.04
CA TYR A 248 -16.12 14.01 -3.59
C TYR A 248 -15.44 15.30 -3.13
N SER A 249 -16.02 16.44 -3.52
CA SER A 249 -15.43 17.77 -3.30
C SER A 249 -15.75 18.41 -1.95
N ASP A 250 -16.68 17.84 -1.18
CA ASP A 250 -17.08 18.38 0.12
C ASP A 250 -16.01 18.15 1.19
N THR A 251 -15.30 19.21 1.56
CA THR A 251 -14.26 19.19 2.59
C THR A 251 -14.78 18.88 4.00
N LEU A 252 -16.10 18.98 4.25
CA LEU A 252 -16.72 18.58 5.52
C LEU A 252 -16.89 17.06 5.63
N GLN A 253 -16.86 16.35 4.50
CA GLN A 253 -16.82 14.89 4.39
C GLN A 253 -15.48 14.47 3.77
N PRO A 254 -14.37 14.58 4.53
CA PRO A 254 -13.03 14.40 3.97
C PRO A 254 -12.79 12.97 3.48
N ILE A 255 -11.86 12.86 2.53
CA ILE A 255 -11.39 11.61 1.93
C ILE A 255 -10.29 11.01 2.81
N TYR A 256 -10.43 9.71 3.09
CA TYR A 256 -9.56 8.90 3.92
C TYR A 256 -9.06 7.71 3.09
N PHE A 257 -7.79 7.72 2.69
CA PHE A 257 -7.16 6.56 2.08
C PHE A 257 -6.86 5.56 3.20
N THR A 258 -7.72 4.56 3.37
CA THR A 258 -7.56 3.49 4.36
C THR A 258 -6.45 2.53 3.96
N GLU A 259 -6.24 2.38 2.65
CA GLU A 259 -5.10 1.70 2.08
C GLU A 259 -4.60 2.47 0.85
N CYS A 260 -3.30 2.74 0.79
CA CYS A 260 -2.64 3.34 -0.37
C CYS A 260 -1.31 2.63 -0.59
N GLY A 261 -1.21 1.91 -1.70
CA GLY A 261 -0.08 1.02 -1.95
C GLY A 261 0.26 0.86 -3.42
N TYR A 262 1.46 0.34 -3.66
CA TYR A 262 1.98 0.09 -5.01
C TYR A 262 2.95 -1.09 -4.95
N ALA A 263 2.69 -2.13 -5.74
CA ALA A 263 3.55 -3.32 -5.75
C ALA A 263 4.88 -3.01 -6.43
N SER A 264 5.94 -3.69 -6.02
CA SER A 264 7.31 -3.38 -6.44
C SER A 264 7.96 -4.45 -7.31
N SER A 265 7.20 -5.41 -7.84
CA SER A 265 7.70 -6.56 -8.61
C SER A 265 7.70 -6.30 -10.12
N ASP A 266 8.73 -6.80 -10.81
CA ASP A 266 8.81 -6.78 -12.28
C ASP A 266 7.62 -7.53 -12.92
N SER A 267 7.15 -8.61 -12.29
CA SER A 267 5.97 -9.37 -12.74
C SER A 267 4.67 -8.57 -12.67
N CYS A 268 4.63 -7.53 -11.84
CA CYS A 268 3.52 -6.57 -11.74
C CYS A 268 3.76 -5.34 -12.64
N ASN A 269 4.64 -5.41 -13.64
CA ASN A 269 5.07 -4.26 -14.46
C ASN A 269 5.61 -3.09 -13.61
N SER A 270 6.31 -3.41 -12.53
CA SER A 270 6.77 -2.44 -11.54
C SER A 270 8.22 -2.67 -11.14
N SER A 271 8.74 -1.86 -10.23
CA SER A 271 10.06 -2.00 -9.62
C SER A 271 10.12 -1.25 -8.29
N TYR A 272 11.22 -1.40 -7.57
CA TYR A 272 11.49 -0.63 -6.35
C TYR A 272 11.54 0.89 -6.62
N ALA A 273 12.05 1.29 -7.79
CA ALA A 273 12.11 2.70 -8.18
C ALA A 273 10.72 3.25 -8.49
N LEU A 274 9.85 2.46 -9.13
CA LEU A 274 8.47 2.87 -9.41
C LEU A 274 7.62 2.96 -8.15
N GLN A 275 7.81 2.05 -7.18
CA GLN A 275 7.18 2.17 -5.85
C GLN A 275 7.62 3.45 -5.12
N ALA A 276 8.91 3.81 -5.20
CA ALA A 276 9.39 5.06 -4.63
C ALA A 276 8.78 6.30 -5.33
N GLN A 277 8.72 6.29 -6.65
CA GLN A 277 8.10 7.35 -7.44
C GLN A 277 6.60 7.50 -7.15
N PHE A 278 5.89 6.38 -6.94
CA PHE A 278 4.49 6.39 -6.55
C PHE A 278 4.28 7.17 -5.26
N PHE A 279 5.02 6.88 -4.19
CA PHE A 279 4.84 7.61 -2.94
C PHE A 279 5.21 9.09 -3.05
N GLN A 280 6.23 9.46 -3.83
CA GLN A 280 6.51 10.86 -4.14
C GLN A 280 5.32 11.56 -4.81
N ASN A 281 4.69 10.90 -5.79
CA ASN A 281 3.51 11.43 -6.48
C ASN A 281 2.28 11.50 -5.57
N VAL A 282 2.12 10.53 -4.65
CA VAL A 282 1.05 10.54 -3.62
C VAL A 282 1.21 11.76 -2.72
N PHE A 283 2.39 12.00 -2.14
CA PHE A 283 2.62 13.17 -1.28
C PHE A 283 2.43 14.49 -2.03
N THR A 284 2.86 14.57 -3.29
CA THR A 284 2.65 15.76 -4.14
C THR A 284 1.17 16.01 -4.42
N SER A 285 0.41 14.96 -4.74
CA SER A 285 -1.04 15.07 -4.95
C SER A 285 -1.79 15.35 -3.64
N TRP A 286 -1.32 14.81 -2.52
CA TRP A 286 -1.89 15.08 -1.20
C TRP A 286 -1.73 16.54 -0.79
N ASP A 287 -0.65 17.21 -1.19
CA ASP A 287 -0.52 18.66 -1.02
C ASP A 287 -1.51 19.43 -1.91
N THR A 288 -1.68 19.00 -3.16
CA THR A 288 -2.65 19.62 -4.09
C THR A 288 -4.08 19.58 -3.55
N TYR A 289 -4.46 18.47 -2.92
CA TYR A 289 -5.82 18.22 -2.41
C TYR A 289 -5.90 18.24 -0.88
N TYR A 290 -5.09 19.09 -0.26
CA TYR A 290 -4.95 19.21 1.19
C TYR A 290 -6.28 19.38 1.94
N ASP A 291 -7.21 20.17 1.40
CA ASP A 291 -8.49 20.45 2.05
C ASP A 291 -9.47 19.26 1.97
N ASN A 292 -9.32 18.41 0.95
CA ASN A 292 -10.21 17.27 0.71
C ASN A 292 -9.70 15.99 1.37
N ILE A 293 -8.38 15.73 1.33
CA ILE A 293 -7.78 14.48 1.79
C ILE A 293 -7.10 14.71 3.13
N LYS A 294 -7.67 14.17 4.21
CA LYS A 294 -7.19 14.42 5.58
C LYS A 294 -6.50 13.22 6.24
N TYR A 295 -6.55 12.06 5.62
CA TYR A 295 -5.99 10.84 6.18
C TYR A 295 -5.41 9.94 5.08
N LEU A 296 -4.20 9.44 5.30
CA LEU A 296 -3.52 8.53 4.38
C LEU A 296 -2.84 7.41 5.16
N THR A 297 -3.27 6.17 4.92
CA THR A 297 -2.56 4.97 5.35
C THR A 297 -1.59 4.51 4.27
N LEU A 298 -0.32 4.37 4.63
CA LEU A 298 0.66 3.69 3.80
C LEU A 298 0.50 2.17 3.98
N PHE A 299 0.09 1.49 2.90
CA PHE A 299 -0.17 0.05 2.87
C PHE A 299 0.86 -0.61 1.94
N LYS A 300 1.88 -1.32 2.43
CA LYS A 300 2.12 -1.87 3.78
C LYS A 300 3.53 -1.58 4.30
N THR A 301 3.78 -1.74 5.60
CA THR A 301 5.16 -1.61 6.13
C THR A 301 6.06 -2.73 5.61
N THR A 302 5.57 -3.97 5.54
CA THR A 302 6.35 -5.16 5.16
C THR A 302 5.64 -5.96 4.06
N ASP A 303 6.41 -6.54 3.15
CA ASP A 303 5.92 -7.50 2.17
C ASP A 303 5.27 -8.69 2.88
N TRP A 304 4.26 -9.27 2.23
CA TRP A 304 3.66 -10.50 2.72
C TRP A 304 4.62 -11.67 2.49
N SER A 305 4.55 -12.68 3.37
CA SER A 305 5.19 -13.96 3.12
C SER A 305 4.52 -14.66 1.93
N GLN A 306 5.26 -15.57 1.28
CA GLN A 306 4.67 -16.41 0.25
C GLN A 306 3.51 -17.27 0.78
N GLN A 307 3.59 -17.71 2.04
CA GLN A 307 2.56 -18.54 2.65
C GLN A 307 1.25 -17.75 2.82
N GLU A 308 1.31 -16.55 3.37
CA GLU A 308 0.11 -15.73 3.57
C GLU A 308 -0.54 -15.36 2.23
N VAL A 309 0.25 -15.04 1.21
CA VAL A 309 -0.28 -14.78 -0.14
C VAL A 309 -0.97 -16.01 -0.72
N ASN A 310 -0.41 -17.21 -0.53
CA ASN A 310 -1.07 -18.45 -0.95
C ASN A 310 -2.41 -18.64 -0.21
N ASP A 311 -2.45 -18.36 1.09
CA ASP A 311 -3.66 -18.46 1.91
C ASP A 311 -4.72 -17.45 1.47
N LEU A 312 -4.31 -16.22 1.11
CA LEU A 312 -5.19 -15.21 0.50
C LEU A 312 -5.71 -15.66 -0.87
N GLY A 313 -4.88 -16.29 -1.70
CA GLY A 313 -5.31 -16.86 -2.98
C GLY A 313 -6.43 -17.90 -2.79
N ILE A 314 -6.30 -18.77 -1.78
CA ILE A 314 -7.35 -19.73 -1.42
C ILE A 314 -8.60 -19.00 -0.92
N PHE A 315 -8.44 -18.03 -0.01
CA PHE A 315 -9.54 -17.28 0.58
C PHE A 315 -10.38 -16.55 -0.48
N TYR A 316 -9.73 -15.85 -1.42
CA TYR A 316 -10.42 -15.13 -2.50
C TYR A 316 -10.85 -16.02 -3.66
N GLY A 317 -10.38 -17.28 -3.70
CA GLY A 317 -10.57 -18.18 -4.84
C GLY A 317 -9.82 -17.74 -6.10
N ILE A 318 -8.70 -17.00 -5.94
CA ILE A 318 -7.90 -16.43 -7.02
C ILE A 318 -6.58 -17.18 -7.13
N THR A 319 -6.24 -17.63 -8.34
CA THR A 319 -4.98 -18.33 -8.64
C THR A 319 -4.08 -17.55 -9.60
N ASP A 320 -4.49 -16.33 -9.97
CA ASP A 320 -3.72 -15.46 -10.85
C ASP A 320 -2.39 -15.08 -10.19
N ILE A 321 -1.29 -15.43 -10.82
CA ILE A 321 0.04 -15.24 -10.26
C ILE A 321 0.45 -13.76 -10.18
N ILE A 322 -0.10 -12.90 -11.04
CA ILE A 322 0.18 -11.46 -11.02
C ILE A 322 -0.55 -10.83 -9.84
N PHE A 323 -1.81 -11.21 -9.61
CA PHE A 323 -2.56 -10.79 -8.42
C PHE A 323 -1.84 -11.18 -7.12
N LEU A 324 -1.39 -12.43 -7.01
CA LEU A 324 -0.68 -12.90 -5.84
C LEU A 324 0.65 -12.17 -5.64
N GLU A 325 1.41 -11.95 -6.71
CA GLU A 325 2.67 -11.20 -6.65
C GLU A 325 2.47 -9.71 -6.33
N TYR A 326 1.36 -9.13 -6.81
CA TYR A 326 0.91 -7.79 -6.45
C TYR A 326 0.77 -7.69 -4.94
N LEU A 327 -0.05 -8.55 -4.33
CA LEU A 327 -0.23 -8.58 -2.88
C LEU A 327 1.11 -8.77 -2.16
N ARG A 328 1.93 -9.73 -2.63
CA ARG A 328 3.20 -10.09 -1.99
C ARG A 328 4.16 -8.93 -1.87
N THR A 329 4.16 -8.01 -2.84
CA THR A 329 5.20 -6.98 -2.98
C THR A 329 4.75 -5.55 -2.69
N LEU A 330 3.62 -5.38 -2.01
CA LEU A 330 3.08 -4.09 -1.56
C LEU A 330 3.89 -3.41 -0.45
N GLY A 331 4.69 -4.17 0.31
CA GLY A 331 5.45 -3.64 1.43
C GLY A 331 6.53 -2.66 0.98
N VAL A 332 6.85 -1.68 1.83
CA VAL A 332 8.04 -0.82 1.66
C VAL A 332 9.29 -1.39 2.35
N ARG A 333 9.16 -2.58 2.96
CA ARG A 333 10.22 -3.40 3.54
C ARG A 333 10.04 -4.85 3.07
N THR A 334 11.10 -5.57 2.76
CA THR A 334 11.02 -7.00 2.42
C THR A 334 10.60 -7.84 3.63
N TRP A 335 10.04 -9.04 3.40
CA TRP A 335 9.62 -9.94 4.48
C TRP A 335 10.77 -10.69 5.17
N ASP A 336 11.79 -11.11 4.42
CA ASP A 336 12.82 -12.03 4.92
C ASP A 336 13.62 -11.49 6.12
N ASN A 337 13.90 -12.35 7.10
CA ASN A 337 14.59 -12.04 8.36
C ASN A 337 13.95 -10.88 9.13
N ASP A 338 14.70 -9.80 9.37
CA ASP A 338 14.21 -8.55 9.99
C ASP A 338 13.56 -7.59 8.97
N GLY A 339 13.57 -7.98 7.69
CA GLY A 339 13.20 -7.14 6.57
C GLY A 339 14.29 -6.14 6.18
N THR A 340 14.34 -5.80 4.90
CA THR A 340 15.24 -4.78 4.35
C THR A 340 14.41 -3.67 3.74
N ASN A 341 14.70 -2.42 4.10
CA ASN A 341 14.01 -1.26 3.55
C ASN A 341 14.13 -1.25 2.02
N LYS A 342 13.01 -1.04 1.34
CA LYS A 342 13.00 -0.70 -0.08
C LYS A 342 13.22 0.80 -0.23
N PRO A 343 13.71 1.28 -1.39
CA PRO A 343 13.87 2.71 -1.67
C PRO A 343 12.64 3.57 -1.37
N ALA A 344 11.44 3.00 -1.53
CA ALA A 344 10.18 3.67 -1.19
C ALA A 344 10.12 4.15 0.26
N TYR A 345 10.64 3.38 1.23
CA TYR A 345 10.64 3.80 2.63
C TYR A 345 11.49 5.05 2.85
N GLU A 346 12.69 5.10 2.27
CA GLU A 346 13.56 6.28 2.37
C GLU A 346 12.92 7.50 1.69
N THR A 347 12.27 7.31 0.53
CA THR A 347 11.49 8.37 -0.12
C THR A 347 10.38 8.89 0.79
N ILE A 348 9.61 8.00 1.43
CA ILE A 348 8.57 8.38 2.39
C ILE A 348 9.16 9.22 3.53
N LEU A 349 10.27 8.78 4.15
CA LEU A 349 10.93 9.56 5.21
C LEU A 349 11.30 10.98 4.73
N CYS A 350 11.77 11.11 3.50
CA CYS A 350 12.10 12.40 2.91
C CYS A 350 10.89 13.29 2.69
N GLU A 351 9.81 12.74 2.14
CA GLU A 351 8.55 13.46 1.93
C GLU A 351 7.93 13.92 3.27
N LEU A 352 8.07 13.11 4.33
CA LEU A 352 7.64 13.44 5.69
C LEU A 352 8.49 14.52 6.33
N ASN A 353 9.81 14.41 6.25
CA ASN A 353 10.74 15.43 6.77
C ASN A 353 10.47 16.79 6.11
N ALA A 354 10.32 16.80 4.79
CA ALA A 354 10.15 18.03 4.02
C ALA A 354 8.79 18.72 4.28
N ARG A 355 7.77 17.99 4.78
CA ARG A 355 6.47 18.54 5.21
C ARG A 355 6.36 18.77 6.72
N GLY A 356 7.44 18.52 7.47
CA GLY A 356 7.49 18.73 8.91
C GLY A 356 6.60 17.78 9.70
N TRP A 357 6.47 16.52 9.28
CA TRP A 357 5.74 15.50 10.04
C TRP A 357 6.45 15.16 11.35
N CYS A 358 7.70 14.75 11.25
CA CYS A 358 8.60 14.55 12.37
C CYS A 358 10.06 14.64 11.90
N SER A 359 11.01 14.71 12.83
CA SER A 359 12.44 14.73 12.47
C SER A 359 12.89 13.32 12.13
N VAL A 360 13.17 13.09 10.85
CA VAL A 360 13.66 11.80 10.35
C VAL A 360 14.93 12.00 9.54
N ASN A 361 15.81 11.00 9.59
CA ASN A 361 17.02 11.02 8.79
C ASN A 361 16.69 10.58 7.36
N CYS A 362 16.41 11.57 6.51
CA CYS A 362 16.24 11.36 5.08
C CYS A 362 17.61 11.27 4.41
N ILE A 363 18.07 10.05 4.10
CA ILE A 363 19.22 9.83 3.23
C ILE A 363 18.70 9.37 1.87
N ILE A 364 18.33 10.33 1.02
CA ILE A 364 18.29 10.03 -0.41
C ILE A 364 19.75 9.84 -0.81
N THR A 365 20.23 8.61 -0.92
CA THR A 365 21.37 8.35 -1.80
C THR A 365 20.89 8.75 -3.17
N GLY A 366 21.22 9.97 -3.59
CA GLY A 366 20.59 10.68 -4.69
C GLY A 366 20.15 9.74 -5.80
N ILE A 367 18.85 9.54 -5.93
CA ILE A 367 18.27 9.02 -7.16
C ILE A 367 18.30 10.20 -8.15
N ASP A 368 19.52 10.53 -8.59
CA ASP A 368 19.75 11.04 -9.93
C ASP A 368 19.84 9.81 -10.85
N GLU A 369 18.79 8.97 -10.85
CA GLU A 369 18.52 8.15 -12.01
C GLU A 369 17.85 9.04 -13.06
N LYS A 370 18.68 9.83 -13.74
CA LYS A 370 18.62 9.70 -15.19
C LYS A 370 18.75 8.21 -15.44
N VAL A 371 17.63 7.57 -15.81
CA VAL A 371 17.62 6.23 -16.39
C VAL A 371 18.59 6.27 -17.57
N ASN A 372 19.85 5.98 -17.27
CA ASN A 372 20.88 5.69 -18.23
C ASN A 372 20.78 4.18 -18.36
N ILE A 373 20.24 3.74 -19.48
CA ILE A 373 19.92 2.35 -19.81
C ILE A 373 21.22 1.56 -20.08
N ASN A 374 22.21 1.71 -19.20
CA ASN A 374 23.54 1.10 -19.31
C ASN A 374 23.76 0.06 -18.22
N THR A 375 22.73 -0.72 -17.89
CA THR A 375 22.88 -1.84 -16.95
C THR A 375 23.67 -2.96 -17.61
N VAL A 376 24.83 -3.27 -17.06
CA VAL A 376 25.63 -4.44 -17.44
C VAL A 376 24.90 -5.72 -16.99
N ARG A 377 24.55 -6.60 -17.92
CA ARG A 377 23.86 -7.88 -17.64
C ARG A 377 24.75 -9.06 -18.01
N ILE A 378 24.75 -10.11 -17.19
CA ILE A 378 25.49 -11.35 -17.47
C ILE A 378 24.49 -12.47 -17.71
N TYR A 379 24.60 -13.15 -18.85
CA TYR A 379 23.70 -14.25 -19.20
C TYR A 379 24.40 -15.33 -20.05
N PRO A 380 23.99 -16.59 -19.92
CA PRO A 380 23.10 -17.10 -18.89
C PRO A 380 23.76 -17.02 -17.50
N ASN A 381 22.94 -16.79 -16.46
CA ASN A 381 23.34 -16.89 -15.05
C ASN A 381 22.15 -17.47 -14.28
N PRO A 382 22.16 -18.77 -13.91
CA PRO A 382 23.30 -19.67 -13.87
C PRO A 382 23.82 -20.09 -15.26
N THR A 383 25.09 -20.51 -15.37
CA THR A 383 25.72 -20.96 -16.62
C THR A 383 26.34 -22.35 -16.50
N ASN A 384 26.43 -23.07 -17.62
CA ASN A 384 27.17 -24.32 -17.74
C ASN A 384 28.59 -24.13 -18.32
N GLY A 385 29.00 -22.90 -18.61
CA GLY A 385 30.38 -22.61 -18.99
C GLY A 385 30.60 -21.55 -20.08
N LEU A 386 29.54 -21.01 -20.68
CA LEU A 386 29.63 -19.86 -21.57
C LEU A 386 28.81 -18.70 -20.98
N ILE A 387 29.38 -17.51 -20.93
CA ILE A 387 28.69 -16.29 -20.48
C ILE A 387 28.86 -15.16 -21.49
N ASN A 388 27.84 -14.31 -21.56
CA ASN A 388 27.83 -13.08 -22.33
C ASN A 388 27.58 -11.90 -21.38
N ILE A 389 28.29 -10.80 -21.62
CA ILE A 389 28.14 -9.52 -20.92
C ILE A 389 27.45 -8.56 -21.88
N ALA A 390 26.17 -8.27 -21.66
CA ALA A 390 25.45 -7.22 -22.37
C ALA A 390 25.71 -5.87 -21.69
N THR A 391 26.27 -4.94 -22.46
CA THR A 391 26.59 -3.57 -22.05
C THR A 391 26.73 -2.70 -23.29
N GLU A 392 26.38 -1.41 -23.18
CA GLU A 392 26.66 -0.41 -24.22
C GLU A 392 28.07 0.19 -24.10
N LYS A 393 28.80 -0.12 -23.01
CA LYS A 393 30.14 0.40 -22.73
C LYS A 393 31.22 -0.56 -23.26
N THR A 394 32.30 -0.03 -23.83
CA THR A 394 33.44 -0.82 -24.27
C THR A 394 34.19 -1.40 -23.07
N ILE A 395 34.29 -2.72 -23.01
CA ILE A 395 35.00 -3.44 -21.95
C ILE A 395 36.50 -3.33 -22.20
N GLU A 396 37.25 -2.83 -21.21
CA GLU A 396 38.71 -2.88 -21.19
C GLU A 396 39.18 -4.23 -20.64
N LYS A 397 38.56 -4.70 -19.55
CA LYS A 397 39.02 -5.90 -18.84
C LYS A 397 37.94 -6.51 -17.96
N VAL A 398 37.86 -7.84 -17.94
CA VAL A 398 37.04 -8.63 -17.02
C VAL A 398 37.95 -9.51 -16.19
N LYS A 399 37.77 -9.49 -14.87
CA LYS A 399 38.43 -10.39 -13.92
C LYS A 399 37.38 -11.23 -13.21
N ILE A 400 37.57 -12.54 -13.14
CA ILE A 400 36.66 -13.46 -12.46
C ILE A 400 37.37 -14.00 -11.22
N TYR A 401 36.71 -13.88 -10.07
CA TYR A 401 37.21 -14.33 -8.77
C TYR A 401 36.33 -15.46 -8.24
N ASN A 402 36.92 -16.45 -7.57
CA ASN A 402 36.15 -17.45 -6.83
C ASN A 402 35.59 -16.88 -5.51
N SER A 403 34.85 -17.70 -4.76
CA SER A 403 34.20 -17.29 -3.51
C SER A 403 35.15 -16.89 -2.38
N ILE A 404 36.43 -17.24 -2.46
CA ILE A 404 37.47 -16.84 -1.50
C ILE A 404 38.27 -15.62 -1.96
N GLY A 405 37.92 -15.01 -3.10
CA GLY A 405 38.55 -13.80 -3.64
C GLY A 405 39.82 -14.05 -4.46
N GLU A 406 40.13 -15.30 -4.79
CA GLU A 406 41.26 -15.65 -5.65
C GLU A 406 40.90 -15.43 -7.13
N LEU A 407 41.82 -14.81 -7.88
CA LEU A 407 41.64 -14.53 -9.30
C LEU A 407 41.70 -15.82 -10.10
N SER A 408 40.57 -16.21 -10.69
CA SER A 408 40.42 -17.44 -11.47
C SER A 408 40.60 -17.24 -12.98
N LEU A 409 40.20 -16.09 -13.52
CA LEU A 409 40.28 -15.83 -14.97
C LEU A 409 40.36 -14.34 -15.28
N ILE A 410 41.04 -13.98 -16.38
CA ILE A 410 41.03 -12.64 -16.97
C ILE A 410 40.58 -12.74 -18.43
N SER A 411 39.72 -11.83 -18.87
CA SER A 411 39.32 -11.67 -20.27
C SER A 411 39.21 -10.19 -20.64
N ASP A 412 39.13 -9.89 -21.92
CA ASP A 412 38.85 -8.58 -22.52
C ASP A 412 37.64 -8.65 -23.47
N LYS A 413 36.91 -9.77 -23.47
CA LYS A 413 35.79 -10.05 -24.39
C LYS A 413 34.45 -10.00 -23.68
N ASN A 414 33.41 -9.65 -24.43
CA ASN A 414 32.02 -9.69 -23.96
C ASN A 414 31.49 -11.14 -23.86
N THR A 415 32.09 -12.09 -24.59
CA THR A 415 31.75 -13.52 -24.51
C THR A 415 32.94 -14.27 -23.92
N ILE A 416 32.72 -14.93 -22.78
CA ILE A 416 33.77 -15.59 -22.00
C ILE A 416 33.41 -17.06 -21.81
N VAL A 417 34.37 -17.93 -22.12
CA VAL A 417 34.29 -19.37 -21.86
C VAL A 417 34.96 -19.66 -20.52
N ILE A 418 34.23 -20.30 -19.62
CA ILE A 418 34.64 -20.64 -18.25
C ILE A 418 34.44 -22.14 -17.93
N ASN A 419 34.47 -23.00 -18.96
CA ASN A 419 34.28 -24.45 -18.80
C ASN A 419 35.28 -25.09 -17.82
N GLU A 420 36.48 -24.54 -17.73
CA GLU A 420 37.56 -25.02 -16.85
C GLU A 420 37.38 -24.64 -15.37
N LEU A 421 36.41 -23.76 -15.06
CA LEU A 421 36.08 -23.39 -13.69
C LEU A 421 35.18 -24.46 -13.07
N SER A 422 35.49 -24.85 -11.83
CA SER A 422 34.64 -25.76 -11.06
C SER A 422 33.25 -25.15 -10.79
N ASN A 423 32.27 -26.00 -10.52
CA ASN A 423 30.93 -25.54 -10.16
C ASN A 423 30.97 -24.75 -8.85
N GLY A 424 30.28 -23.62 -8.80
CA GLY A 424 30.33 -22.72 -7.66
C GLY A 424 29.96 -21.26 -7.96
N ILE A 425 30.13 -20.41 -6.95
CA ILE A 425 29.87 -18.98 -7.02
C ILE A 425 31.16 -18.24 -7.38
N TYR A 426 31.03 -17.34 -8.34
CA TYR A 426 32.10 -16.45 -8.81
C TYR A 426 31.65 -15.00 -8.81
N TYR A 427 32.62 -14.09 -8.79
CA TYR A 427 32.41 -12.65 -8.85
C TYR A 427 33.21 -12.07 -10.02
N LEU A 428 32.53 -11.36 -10.91
CA LEU A 428 33.14 -10.66 -12.03
C LEU A 428 33.40 -9.21 -11.64
N SER A 429 34.57 -8.70 -12.01
CA SER A 429 34.94 -7.29 -11.99
C SER A 429 35.18 -6.86 -13.44
N ILE A 430 34.30 -6.02 -13.97
CA ILE A 430 34.30 -5.56 -15.36
C ILE A 430 34.76 -4.10 -15.35
N GLN A 431 35.94 -3.85 -15.88
CA GLN A 431 36.54 -2.55 -16.07
C GLN A 431 36.25 -2.09 -17.50
N PHE A 432 35.73 -0.88 -17.64
CA PHE A 432 35.47 -0.23 -18.93
C PHE A 432 36.61 0.72 -19.31
N GLU A 433 36.74 1.05 -20.59
CA GLU A 433 37.75 2.02 -21.06
C GLU A 433 37.59 3.41 -20.43
N THR A 434 36.42 3.72 -19.89
CA THR A 434 36.15 4.95 -19.12
C THR A 434 36.81 4.97 -17.75
N GLY A 435 37.38 3.84 -17.29
CA GLY A 435 37.95 3.64 -15.96
C GLY A 435 36.94 3.18 -14.90
N GLU A 436 35.66 3.10 -15.25
CA GLU A 436 34.61 2.59 -14.35
C GLU A 436 34.72 1.08 -14.14
N ILE A 437 34.39 0.60 -12.94
CA ILE A 437 34.43 -0.82 -12.58
C ILE A 437 33.06 -1.28 -12.06
N GLU A 438 32.49 -2.27 -12.72
CA GLU A 438 31.23 -2.92 -12.34
C GLU A 438 31.47 -4.32 -11.77
N ARG A 439 30.68 -4.72 -10.78
CA ARG A 439 30.80 -6.04 -10.14
C ARG A 439 29.51 -6.84 -10.26
N LYS A 440 29.61 -8.11 -10.64
CA LYS A 440 28.46 -9.00 -10.83
C LYS A 440 28.72 -10.40 -10.29
N LYS A 441 27.71 -11.00 -9.68
CA LYS A 441 27.74 -12.39 -9.21
C LYS A 441 27.42 -13.33 -10.37
N LEU A 442 28.13 -14.44 -10.46
CA LEU A 442 27.90 -15.52 -11.42
C LEU A 442 27.82 -16.87 -10.69
N MET A 443 26.89 -17.72 -11.12
CA MET A 443 26.79 -19.10 -10.67
C MET A 443 27.11 -20.08 -11.80
N LYS A 444 28.14 -20.91 -11.62
CA LYS A 444 28.53 -21.99 -12.53
C LYS A 444 27.96 -23.31 -12.03
N GLN A 445 27.24 -24.03 -12.89
CA GLN A 445 26.64 -25.34 -12.65
C GLN A 445 27.30 -26.44 -13.47
#